data_AF-A0A1A2CWR1-F1
#
_entry.id   AF-A0A1A2CWR1-F1
#
_cell.length_a   1.000
_cell.length_b   1.000
_cell.length_c   1.000
_cell.angle_alpha   90.00
_cell.angle_beta   90.00
_cell.angle_gamma   90.00
#
_symmetry.space_group_name_H-M   'P 1'
#
loop_
_entity.id
_entity.type
_entity.pdbx_description
1 polymer ?
#
loop_
_entity_poly.entity_id
_entity_poly.type
_entity_poly.pdbx_seq_one_letter_code
_entity_poly.pdbx_strand_id
1 'polypeptide(L)'
;MRGARLLRTLRKPRPLTRGALELLNAANGLRPLSRNPYASVLVFWFGWPASEVPGIYGAASVLDAVRRGRRGDFAGAKGKAALALTVASWGILGVIRYRGTTTAGPVLEAGLADQLGPDYEQELKALPTQPTRSGRRNLPLRTTVARRRFVDKQNVVSYGPHGHANLADIWRRRDLPRDGKAPVLLQVPGGAWMIGWRRPQAYPLMTQLVSRGWVCVSMNYRVSPLHTWPDHIVDVKRALAWVKENIAAYGGDPDFVAISGGSAGGHLSALAALTPNDPKFQPGFEEADTSVVAAVPFYGRYEWYTTEAPGRAQFVDVLEKLVVKQKFSTHRDIYLDASPLRYVHADAPPFFVLHGTDDSLIPVAEAREFVEELREVSKSPVAYAELPYAQHAFDIFGSPRAHLAADAVSRFLSWVYVTNPPPSHGKR
;
A
#
# COMPACT_ATOMS: atom_id res chain seq x y z
N MET A 1 36.63 35.50 15.35
CA MET A 1 35.97 35.07 16.61
C MET A 1 34.44 34.85 16.55
N ARG A 2 33.69 35.33 15.54
CA ARG A 2 32.21 35.15 15.47
C ARG A 2 31.75 33.75 15.01
N GLY A 3 32.49 33.06 14.13
CA GLY A 3 32.15 31.70 13.66
C GLY A 3 32.27 30.59 14.70
N ALA A 4 33.24 30.69 15.63
CA ALA A 4 33.44 29.68 16.69
C ALA A 4 32.36 29.74 17.79
N ARG A 5 31.71 30.90 18.00
CA ARG A 5 30.56 31.03 18.92
C ARG A 5 29.30 30.41 18.34
N LEU A 6 29.08 30.53 17.03
CA LEU A 6 27.93 29.94 16.34
C LEU A 6 27.98 28.41 16.32
N LEU A 7 29.17 27.83 16.17
CA LEU A 7 29.39 26.37 16.24
C LEU A 7 29.29 25.82 17.68
N ARG A 8 29.59 26.64 18.70
CA ARG A 8 29.43 26.25 20.13
C ARG A 8 27.97 26.27 20.59
N THR A 9 27.13 27.16 20.07
CA THR A 9 25.69 27.21 20.39
C THR A 9 24.91 26.05 19.77
N LEU A 10 25.39 25.48 18.66
CA LEU A 10 24.87 24.25 18.05
C LEU A 10 25.28 22.96 18.78
N ARG A 11 26.27 23.01 19.69
CA ARG A 11 26.81 21.85 20.41
C ARG A 11 26.29 21.66 21.84
N LYS A 12 25.45 22.56 22.37
CA LYS A 12 24.90 22.37 23.72
C LYS A 12 23.79 21.31 23.68
N PRO A 13 23.85 20.25 24.50
CA PRO A 13 22.77 19.26 24.57
C PRO A 13 21.48 19.95 24.98
N ARG A 14 20.40 19.72 24.22
CA ARG A 14 19.04 20.18 24.52
C ARG A 14 18.17 18.97 24.91
N PRO A 15 18.40 18.38 26.10
CA PRO A 15 17.78 17.11 26.46
C PRO A 15 16.25 17.23 26.54
N LEU A 16 15.73 18.33 27.10
CA LEU A 16 14.28 18.58 27.20
C LEU A 16 13.60 18.69 25.83
N THR A 17 14.13 19.52 24.92
CA THR A 17 13.57 19.67 23.58
C THR A 17 13.54 18.33 22.85
N ARG A 18 14.60 17.53 22.99
CA ARG A 18 14.67 16.21 22.37
C ARG A 18 13.65 15.23 22.96
N GLY A 19 13.53 15.17 24.29
CA GLY A 19 12.53 14.33 24.96
C GLY A 19 11.10 14.74 24.59
N ALA A 20 10.83 16.03 24.48
CA ALA A 20 9.53 16.54 24.05
C ALA A 20 9.22 16.17 22.59
N LEU A 21 10.17 16.33 21.66
CA LEU A 21 9.99 15.93 20.26
C LEU A 21 9.76 14.43 20.11
N GLU A 22 10.46 13.62 20.91
CA GLU A 22 10.28 12.17 20.91
C GLU A 22 8.89 11.76 21.41
N LEU A 23 8.43 12.38 22.51
CA LEU A 23 7.09 12.16 23.04
C LEU A 23 6.01 12.61 22.05
N LEU A 24 6.18 13.78 21.42
CA LEU A 24 5.28 14.27 20.38
C LEU A 24 5.20 13.31 19.20
N ASN A 25 6.33 12.74 18.77
CA ASN A 25 6.35 11.78 17.67
C ASN A 25 5.64 10.46 18.05
N ALA A 26 5.87 9.96 19.27
CA ALA A 26 5.20 8.77 19.76
C ALA A 26 3.68 9.00 19.90
N ALA A 27 3.27 10.17 20.41
CA ALA A 27 1.86 10.56 20.48
C ALA A 27 1.23 10.63 19.08
N ASN A 28 1.94 11.21 18.11
CA ASN A 28 1.49 11.28 16.72
C ASN A 28 1.37 9.89 16.05
N GLY A 29 2.27 8.96 16.38
CA GLY A 29 2.17 7.56 15.95
C GLY A 29 1.06 6.77 16.65
N LEU A 30 0.67 7.16 17.87
CA LEU A 30 -0.44 6.56 18.62
C LEU A 30 -1.79 6.98 18.07
N ARG A 31 -1.90 8.26 17.72
CA ARG A 31 -3.05 8.87 17.06
C ARG A 31 -2.58 10.12 16.31
N PRO A 32 -2.94 10.30 15.03
CA PRO A 32 -2.53 11.47 14.26
C PRO A 32 -2.95 12.76 14.97
N LEU A 33 -2.00 13.68 15.19
CA LEU A 33 -2.25 14.91 15.95
C LEU A 33 -3.13 15.92 15.21
N SER A 34 -3.26 15.76 13.90
CA SER A 34 -4.16 16.57 13.09
C SER A 34 -4.60 15.80 11.85
N ARG A 35 -5.86 16.00 11.47
CA ARG A 35 -6.41 15.57 10.18
C ARG A 35 -6.68 16.79 9.28
N ASN A 36 -6.15 17.96 9.64
CA ASN A 36 -6.23 19.16 8.80
C ASN A 36 -5.40 18.94 7.52
N PRO A 37 -5.94 19.18 6.31
CA PRO A 37 -5.28 18.93 5.03
C PRO A 37 -3.89 19.56 4.88
N TYR A 38 -3.65 20.72 5.50
CA TYR A 38 -2.34 21.39 5.41
C TYR A 38 -1.29 20.78 6.35
N ALA A 39 -1.73 20.14 7.44
CA ALA A 39 -0.85 19.51 8.41
C ALA A 39 -0.71 18.00 8.19
N SER A 40 -1.65 17.39 7.46
CA SER A 40 -1.78 15.93 7.30
C SER A 40 -0.54 15.28 6.70
N VAL A 41 0.10 15.93 5.73
CA VAL A 41 1.35 15.42 5.11
C VAL A 41 2.48 15.34 6.14
N LEU A 42 2.66 16.38 6.96
CA LEU A 42 3.68 16.38 8.01
C LEU A 42 3.33 15.37 9.11
N VAL A 43 2.07 15.38 9.56
CA VAL A 43 1.55 14.42 10.54
C VAL A 43 1.80 12.98 10.09
N PHE A 44 1.50 12.66 8.84
CA PHE A 44 1.77 11.37 8.23
C PHE A 44 3.27 11.05 8.29
N TRP A 45 4.13 11.87 7.68
CA TRP A 45 5.56 11.56 7.55
C TRP A 45 6.27 11.36 8.88
N PHE A 46 5.91 12.13 9.92
CA PHE A 46 6.53 12.00 11.24
C PHE A 46 5.94 10.83 12.04
N GLY A 47 4.61 10.64 12.01
CA GLY A 47 3.92 9.62 12.80
C GLY A 47 4.03 8.21 12.23
N TRP A 48 4.16 8.08 10.90
CA TRP A 48 4.06 6.81 10.19
C TRP A 48 5.11 5.77 10.58
N PRO A 49 6.43 6.07 10.67
CA PRO A 49 7.39 5.09 11.17
C PRO A 49 7.12 4.68 12.62
N ALA A 50 6.65 5.62 13.46
CA ALA A 50 6.35 5.34 14.86
C ALA A 50 5.09 4.47 15.01
N SER A 51 4.10 4.61 14.12
CA SER A 51 2.87 3.80 14.11
C SER A 51 3.11 2.37 13.60
N GLU A 52 3.98 2.18 12.62
CA GLU A 52 4.16 0.87 11.95
C GLU A 52 5.35 0.07 12.45
N VAL A 53 6.47 0.72 12.80
CA VAL A 53 7.67 0.03 13.30
C VAL A 53 8.10 0.52 14.69
N PRO A 54 7.18 0.58 15.68
CA PRO A 54 7.47 1.13 17.01
C PRO A 54 8.61 0.39 17.73
N GLY A 55 8.82 -0.90 17.43
CA GLY A 55 9.92 -1.68 18.00
C GLY A 55 11.31 -1.23 17.53
N ILE A 56 11.45 -0.86 16.25
CA ILE A 56 12.73 -0.32 15.73
C ILE A 56 12.98 1.06 16.32
N TYR A 57 11.94 1.90 16.34
CA TYR A 57 12.01 3.25 16.89
C TYR A 57 12.35 3.24 18.38
N GLY A 58 11.69 2.37 19.16
CA GLY A 58 11.96 2.17 20.58
C GLY A 58 13.37 1.67 20.85
N ALA A 59 13.86 0.67 20.09
CA ALA A 59 15.23 0.17 20.25
C ALA A 59 16.28 1.26 19.94
N ALA A 60 16.08 2.03 18.87
CA ALA A 60 16.95 3.16 18.54
C ALA A 60 16.93 4.24 19.64
N SER A 61 15.75 4.54 20.19
CA SER A 61 15.61 5.48 21.30
C SER A 61 16.31 5.00 22.57
N VAL A 62 16.19 3.72 22.95
CA VAL A 62 16.89 3.14 24.10
C VAL A 62 18.41 3.25 23.93
N LEU A 63 18.94 2.88 22.76
CA LEU A 63 20.38 3.00 22.47
C LEU A 63 20.87 4.45 22.54
N ASP A 64 20.10 5.39 22.00
CA ASP A 64 20.42 6.81 22.09
C ASP A 64 20.35 7.32 23.54
N ALA A 65 19.35 6.91 24.33
CA ALA A 65 19.23 7.25 25.74
C ALA A 65 20.43 6.73 26.54
N VAL A 66 20.88 5.49 26.33
CA VAL A 66 22.10 4.95 26.96
C VAL A 66 23.32 5.80 26.59
N ARG A 67 23.48 6.17 25.32
CA ARG A 67 24.58 7.03 24.87
C ARG A 67 24.53 8.41 25.53
N ARG A 68 23.33 9.01 25.64
CA ARG A 68 23.11 10.30 26.32
C ARG A 68 23.40 10.23 27.82
N GLY A 69 22.98 9.14 28.47
CA GLY A 69 23.26 8.87 29.87
C GLY A 69 24.75 8.80 30.15
N ARG A 70 25.53 8.11 29.31
CA ARG A 70 27.01 8.04 29.41
C ARG A 70 27.70 9.40 29.29
N ARG A 71 27.07 10.38 28.63
CA ARG A 71 27.59 11.77 28.52
C ARG A 71 27.14 12.67 29.67
N GLY A 72 26.32 12.17 30.60
CA GLY A 72 25.74 12.98 31.66
C GLY A 72 24.57 13.87 31.21
N ASP A 73 24.00 13.64 30.02
CA ASP A 73 22.92 14.48 29.47
C ASP A 73 21.63 14.44 30.34
N PHE A 74 21.53 13.45 31.24
CA PHE A 74 20.42 13.28 32.17
C PHE A 74 20.70 13.79 33.59
N ALA A 75 21.86 14.41 33.83
CA ALA A 75 22.17 15.04 35.11
C ALA A 75 21.32 16.30 35.35
N GLY A 76 20.98 16.55 36.62
CA GLY A 76 20.15 17.71 37.03
C GLY A 76 18.67 17.58 36.68
N ALA A 77 17.86 18.55 37.12
CA ALA A 77 16.40 18.51 36.98
C ALA A 77 15.92 18.42 35.52
N LYS A 78 16.53 19.22 34.62
CA LYS A 78 16.18 19.22 33.19
C LYS A 78 16.54 17.90 32.50
N GLY A 79 17.64 17.28 32.91
CA GLY A 79 18.06 15.97 32.42
C GLY A 79 17.12 14.85 32.87
N LYS A 80 16.74 14.84 34.17
CA LYS A 80 15.75 13.90 34.71
C LYS A 80 14.39 14.02 34.04
N ALA A 81 13.91 15.24 33.83
CA ALA A 81 12.66 15.49 33.10
C ALA A 81 12.74 15.01 31.63
N ALA A 82 13.86 15.22 30.95
CA ALA A 82 14.06 14.71 29.60
C ALA A 82 14.06 13.17 29.54
N LEU A 83 14.67 12.50 30.53
CA LEU A 83 14.61 11.05 30.63
C LEU A 83 13.17 10.57 30.87
N ALA A 84 12.41 11.24 31.73
CA ALA A 84 11.00 10.90 31.97
C ALA A 84 10.15 10.99 30.68
N LEU A 85 10.35 12.04 29.86
CA LEU A 85 9.68 12.18 28.56
C LEU A 85 10.07 11.05 27.58
N THR A 86 11.36 10.68 27.53
CA THR A 86 11.83 9.53 26.73
C THR A 86 11.28 8.20 27.26
N VAL A 87 11.15 7.99 28.57
CA VAL A 87 10.53 6.76 29.10
C VAL A 87 9.03 6.71 28.79
N ALA A 88 8.34 7.86 28.86
CA ALA A 88 6.94 7.97 28.48
C ALA A 88 6.72 7.64 26.98
N SER A 89 7.62 8.07 26.10
CA SER A 89 7.56 7.71 24.67
C SER A 89 7.65 6.18 24.49
N TRP A 90 8.49 5.49 25.25
CA TRP A 90 8.60 4.02 25.19
C TRP A 90 7.32 3.31 25.61
N GLY A 91 6.63 3.82 26.64
CA GLY A 91 5.31 3.34 27.04
C GLY A 91 4.30 3.44 25.89
N ILE A 92 4.25 4.58 25.21
CA ILE A 92 3.39 4.79 24.04
C ILE A 92 3.77 3.84 22.89
N LEU A 93 5.05 3.70 22.56
CA LEU A 93 5.52 2.77 21.52
C LEU A 93 5.17 1.31 21.86
N GLY A 94 5.18 0.94 23.14
CA GLY A 94 4.72 -0.35 23.64
C GLY A 94 3.23 -0.58 23.35
N VAL A 95 2.39 0.42 23.60
CA VAL A 95 0.95 0.38 23.29
C VAL A 95 0.72 0.26 21.78
N ILE A 96 1.43 1.04 20.96
CA ILE A 96 1.33 0.95 19.49
C ILE A 96 1.70 -0.46 19.02
N ARG A 97 2.81 -1.02 19.54
CA ARG A 97 3.23 -2.38 19.20
C ARG A 97 2.17 -3.41 19.57
N TYR A 98 1.61 -3.32 20.78
CA TYR A 98 0.57 -4.22 21.24
C TYR A 98 -0.65 -4.17 20.31
N ARG A 99 -1.18 -2.98 20.05
CA ARG A 99 -2.32 -2.76 19.13
C ARG A 99 -2.04 -3.34 17.75
N GLY A 100 -0.88 -3.03 17.16
CA GLY A 100 -0.50 -3.51 15.83
C GLY A 100 -0.42 -5.03 15.71
N THR A 101 -0.25 -5.76 16.83
CA THR A 101 -0.26 -7.23 16.86
C THR A 101 -1.61 -7.85 17.21
N THR A 102 -2.51 -7.13 17.88
CA THR A 102 -3.74 -7.72 18.43
C THR A 102 -5.01 -7.30 17.70
N THR A 103 -5.05 -6.13 17.06
CA THR A 103 -6.30 -5.57 16.54
C THR A 103 -6.55 -5.88 15.06
N ALA A 104 -5.50 -6.02 14.26
CA ALA A 104 -5.64 -6.19 12.81
C ALA A 104 -6.21 -7.57 12.42
N GLY A 105 -5.73 -8.64 13.08
CA GLY A 105 -6.11 -10.03 12.75
C GLY A 105 -7.63 -10.27 12.78
N PRO A 106 -8.31 -9.99 13.91
CA PRO A 106 -9.77 -10.20 14.02
C PRO A 106 -10.59 -9.40 13.00
N VAL A 107 -10.18 -8.17 12.69
CA VAL A 107 -10.88 -7.33 11.70
C VAL A 107 -10.69 -7.83 10.28
N LEU A 108 -9.47 -8.26 9.94
CA LEU A 108 -9.19 -8.88 8.65
C LEU A 108 -9.98 -10.19 8.48
N GLU A 109 -10.07 -11.00 9.53
CA GLU A 109 -10.86 -12.23 9.49
C GLU A 109 -12.34 -11.94 9.30
N ALA A 110 -12.90 -11.02 10.10
CA ALA A 110 -14.29 -10.64 10.00
C ALA A 110 -14.65 -10.11 8.60
N GLY A 111 -13.77 -9.27 8.01
CA GLY A 111 -13.98 -8.73 6.67
C GLY A 111 -13.95 -9.78 5.55
N LEU A 112 -13.21 -10.87 5.73
CA LEU A 112 -13.21 -12.01 4.81
C LEU A 112 -14.44 -12.89 5.02
N ALA A 113 -14.71 -13.31 6.26
CA ALA A 113 -15.82 -14.20 6.59
C ALA A 113 -17.19 -13.57 6.25
N ASP A 114 -17.34 -12.25 6.37
CA ASP A 114 -18.54 -11.49 5.98
C ASP A 114 -18.90 -11.69 4.50
N GLN A 115 -17.90 -11.82 3.62
CA GLN A 115 -18.09 -11.79 2.17
C GLN A 115 -17.83 -13.13 1.49
N LEU A 116 -16.97 -13.96 2.07
CA LEU A 116 -16.60 -15.27 1.54
C LEU A 116 -17.35 -16.41 2.26
N GLY A 117 -18.07 -16.10 3.34
CA GLY A 117 -18.74 -17.08 4.20
C GLY A 117 -17.83 -17.65 5.30
N PRO A 118 -18.39 -18.24 6.37
CA PRO A 118 -17.63 -18.71 7.53
C PRO A 118 -16.71 -19.91 7.22
N ASP A 119 -17.00 -20.66 6.16
CA ASP A 119 -16.30 -21.89 5.79
C ASP A 119 -15.32 -21.71 4.63
N TYR A 120 -15.03 -20.47 4.19
CA TYR A 120 -14.12 -20.22 3.06
C TYR A 120 -12.72 -20.84 3.27
N GLU A 121 -12.28 -21.00 4.52
CA GLU A 121 -11.02 -21.68 4.85
C GLU A 121 -11.00 -23.15 4.41
N GLN A 122 -12.16 -23.80 4.31
CA GLN A 122 -12.27 -25.17 3.79
C GLN A 122 -11.88 -25.23 2.32
N GLU A 123 -12.30 -24.23 1.52
CA GLU A 123 -11.92 -24.13 0.11
C GLU A 123 -10.41 -23.93 -0.07
N LEU A 124 -9.78 -23.20 0.85
CA LEU A 124 -8.33 -23.01 0.84
C LEU A 124 -7.53 -24.30 1.11
N LYS A 125 -8.13 -25.31 1.77
CA LYS A 125 -7.47 -26.62 1.99
C LYS A 125 -7.23 -27.38 0.68
N ALA A 126 -7.94 -27.05 -0.40
CA ALA A 126 -7.76 -27.66 -1.71
C ALA A 126 -6.46 -27.22 -2.41
N LEU A 127 -5.78 -26.16 -1.93
CA LEU A 127 -4.59 -25.66 -2.58
C LEU A 127 -3.34 -26.50 -2.25
N PRO A 128 -2.59 -26.97 -3.27
CA PRO A 128 -1.44 -27.86 -3.08
C PRO A 128 -0.22 -27.18 -2.45
N THR A 129 -0.20 -25.85 -2.37
CA THR A 129 0.97 -25.09 -1.92
C THR A 129 0.95 -24.87 -0.41
N GLN A 130 1.53 -25.81 0.33
CA GLN A 130 2.07 -25.53 1.66
C GLN A 130 3.09 -24.37 1.53
N PRO A 131 3.02 -23.32 2.36
CA PRO A 131 4.00 -22.24 2.31
C PRO A 131 5.41 -22.80 2.51
N THR A 132 6.38 -22.35 1.71
CA THR A 132 7.78 -22.76 1.86
C THR A 132 8.32 -22.31 3.23
N ARG A 133 8.21 -23.19 4.24
CA ARG A 133 8.60 -22.98 5.64
C ARG A 133 8.28 -21.56 6.15
N SER A 134 7.04 -21.36 6.62
CA SER A 134 6.61 -20.23 7.45
C SER A 134 7.25 -20.26 8.86
N GLY A 135 8.57 -20.41 8.96
CA GLY A 135 9.23 -20.78 10.23
C GLY A 135 10.10 -19.70 10.88
N ARG A 136 10.34 -18.55 10.25
CA ARG A 136 11.21 -17.53 10.87
C ARG A 136 10.58 -16.16 10.79
N ARG A 137 10.19 -15.63 11.96
CA ARG A 137 9.87 -14.22 12.27
C ARG A 137 10.31 -13.30 11.12
N ASN A 138 9.36 -12.86 10.30
CA ASN A 138 9.59 -11.86 9.28
C ASN A 138 9.91 -10.54 10.00
N LEU A 139 11.20 -10.35 10.29
CA LEU A 139 11.69 -9.13 10.88
C LEU A 139 11.52 -8.00 9.86
N PRO A 140 11.19 -6.76 10.28
CA PRO A 140 10.89 -5.66 9.35
C PRO A 140 12.00 -5.42 8.32
N LEU A 141 13.26 -5.62 8.72
CA LEU A 141 14.45 -5.48 7.86
C LEU A 141 14.58 -6.57 6.79
N ARG A 142 14.02 -7.78 7.01
CA ARG A 142 14.05 -8.87 6.01
C ARG A 142 13.18 -8.52 4.81
N THR A 143 12.06 -7.86 5.05
CA THR A 143 11.16 -7.41 3.98
C THR A 143 11.84 -6.35 3.11
N THR A 144 12.60 -5.42 3.69
CA THR A 144 13.36 -4.39 2.96
C THR A 144 14.37 -4.96 1.96
N VAL A 145 14.92 -6.15 2.21
CA VAL A 145 15.87 -6.83 1.31
C VAL A 145 15.23 -7.93 0.45
N ALA A 146 13.91 -8.18 0.59
CA ALA A 146 13.20 -9.28 -0.07
C ALA A 146 13.35 -9.25 -1.59
N ARG A 147 13.41 -8.05 -2.18
CA ARG A 147 13.65 -7.88 -3.61
C ARG A 147 14.88 -8.64 -4.12
N ARG A 148 15.99 -8.62 -3.37
CA ARG A 148 17.24 -9.31 -3.77
C ARG A 148 17.08 -10.82 -3.83
N ARG A 149 16.06 -11.37 -3.16
CA ARG A 149 15.76 -12.80 -3.11
C ARG A 149 14.87 -13.24 -4.28
N PHE A 150 13.94 -12.41 -4.71
CA PHE A 150 12.88 -12.78 -5.66
C PHE A 150 12.95 -12.11 -7.03
N VAL A 151 13.81 -11.11 -7.19
CA VAL A 151 13.98 -10.41 -8.47
C VAL A 151 15.42 -10.55 -8.95
N ASP A 152 15.62 -11.37 -9.98
CA ASP A 152 16.88 -11.44 -10.72
C ASP A 152 17.00 -10.23 -11.65
N LYS A 153 18.24 -9.80 -11.98
CA LYS A 153 18.46 -8.60 -12.82
C LYS A 153 17.81 -8.71 -14.21
N GLN A 154 17.74 -9.92 -14.76
CA GLN A 154 17.11 -10.22 -16.05
C GLN A 154 15.57 -10.14 -16.00
N ASN A 155 14.98 -10.12 -14.80
CA ASN A 155 13.54 -10.00 -14.57
C ASN A 155 13.13 -8.53 -14.36
N VAL A 156 13.89 -7.59 -14.92
CA VAL A 156 13.52 -6.18 -15.01
C VAL A 156 13.18 -5.91 -16.46
N VAL A 157 11.90 -5.64 -16.74
CA VAL A 157 11.36 -5.56 -18.10
C VAL A 157 10.87 -4.15 -18.40
N SER A 158 10.80 -3.80 -19.69
CA SER A 158 10.05 -2.64 -20.16
C SER A 158 8.70 -3.12 -20.67
N TYR A 159 7.61 -2.53 -20.18
CA TYR A 159 6.25 -2.87 -20.61
C TYR A 159 5.65 -1.85 -21.58
N GLY A 160 6.35 -0.74 -21.86
CA GLY A 160 5.83 0.34 -22.68
C GLY A 160 6.91 1.30 -23.19
N PRO A 161 6.51 2.33 -23.95
CA PRO A 161 7.43 3.19 -24.70
C PRO A 161 8.11 4.27 -23.84
N HIS A 162 7.67 4.51 -22.60
CA HIS A 162 8.14 5.64 -21.80
C HIS A 162 9.38 5.33 -20.93
N GLY A 163 10.28 4.49 -21.45
CA GLY A 163 11.58 4.19 -20.86
C GLY A 163 11.49 3.82 -19.37
N HIS A 164 12.20 4.56 -18.51
CA HIS A 164 12.24 4.28 -17.07
C HIS A 164 10.87 4.34 -16.38
N ALA A 165 9.91 5.11 -16.92
CA ALA A 165 8.55 5.18 -16.38
C ALA A 165 7.77 3.89 -16.66
N ASN A 166 8.12 3.13 -17.70
CA ASN A 166 7.47 1.86 -18.04
C ASN A 166 8.33 0.63 -17.73
N LEU A 167 9.06 0.67 -16.61
CA LEU A 167 9.79 -0.49 -16.11
C LEU A 167 8.96 -1.28 -15.09
N ALA A 168 9.04 -2.60 -15.16
CA ALA A 168 8.50 -3.49 -14.14
C ALA A 168 9.54 -4.51 -13.63
N ASP A 169 9.39 -4.92 -12.38
CA ASP A 169 10.12 -6.03 -11.78
C ASP A 169 9.22 -7.26 -11.70
N ILE A 170 9.70 -8.40 -12.22
CA ILE A 170 9.04 -9.69 -12.08
C ILE A 170 9.61 -10.41 -10.85
N TRP A 171 8.79 -10.51 -9.82
CA TRP A 171 9.06 -11.24 -8.58
C TRP A 171 8.56 -12.67 -8.74
N ARG A 172 9.47 -13.63 -8.59
CA ARG A 172 9.15 -15.06 -8.62
C ARG A 172 10.10 -15.84 -7.74
N ARG A 173 9.72 -17.05 -7.34
CA ARG A 173 10.69 -17.98 -6.79
C ARG A 173 11.58 -18.51 -7.91
N ARG A 174 12.85 -18.76 -7.60
CA ARG A 174 13.81 -19.30 -8.57
C ARG A 174 13.48 -20.73 -8.99
N ASP A 175 12.87 -21.49 -8.09
CA ASP A 175 12.44 -22.87 -8.30
C ASP A 175 11.02 -22.99 -8.88
N LEU A 176 10.33 -21.87 -9.12
CA LEU A 176 9.07 -21.89 -9.86
C LEU A 176 9.37 -22.32 -11.32
N PRO A 177 8.64 -23.30 -11.88
CA PRO A 177 8.77 -23.64 -13.30
C PRO A 177 8.41 -22.46 -14.20
N ARG A 178 8.97 -22.41 -15.41
CA ARG A 178 8.67 -21.36 -16.40
C ARG A 178 7.36 -21.60 -17.15
N ASP A 179 6.85 -22.82 -17.10
CA ASP A 179 5.59 -23.30 -17.66
C ASP A 179 4.53 -23.54 -16.57
N GLY A 180 4.81 -23.13 -15.33
CA GLY A 180 4.02 -23.49 -14.15
C GLY A 180 2.65 -22.81 -14.02
N LYS A 181 2.29 -21.89 -14.91
CA LYS A 181 1.04 -21.11 -14.90
C LYS A 181 0.64 -20.63 -13.49
N ALA A 182 1.56 -19.96 -12.82
CA ALA A 182 1.32 -19.45 -11.48
C ALA A 182 0.39 -18.22 -11.50
N PRO A 183 -0.51 -18.07 -10.52
CA PRO A 183 -1.34 -16.87 -10.41
C PRO A 183 -0.48 -15.60 -10.32
N VAL A 184 -0.96 -14.54 -10.96
CA VAL A 184 -0.22 -13.28 -11.14
C VAL A 184 -0.86 -12.15 -10.34
N LEU A 185 -0.02 -11.35 -9.66
CA LEU A 185 -0.43 -10.07 -9.09
C LEU A 185 0.31 -8.91 -9.79
N LEU A 186 -0.41 -7.98 -10.41
CA LEU A 186 0.14 -6.66 -10.76
C LEU A 186 0.04 -5.71 -9.56
N GLN A 187 1.20 -5.20 -9.12
CA GLN A 187 1.32 -4.24 -8.04
C GLN A 187 1.59 -2.83 -8.59
N VAL A 188 0.63 -1.93 -8.40
CA VAL A 188 0.69 -0.52 -8.75
C VAL A 188 1.18 0.29 -7.54
N PRO A 189 2.27 1.09 -7.66
CA PRO A 189 2.77 1.88 -6.55
C PRO A 189 1.87 3.08 -6.23
N GLY A 190 1.80 3.43 -4.95
CA GLY A 190 1.25 4.71 -4.51
C GLY A 190 2.24 5.86 -4.65
N GLY A 191 1.82 7.03 -4.19
CA GLY A 191 2.64 8.23 -4.22
C GLY A 191 1.96 9.50 -4.74
N ALA A 192 0.65 9.63 -4.51
CA ALA A 192 -0.15 10.79 -4.93
C ALA A 192 0.04 11.16 -6.41
N TRP A 193 0.17 10.15 -7.29
CA TRP A 193 0.43 10.28 -8.73
C TRP A 193 1.72 11.03 -9.11
N MET A 194 2.51 11.45 -8.12
CA MET A 194 3.76 12.21 -8.26
C MET A 194 4.99 11.36 -7.92
N ILE A 195 4.79 10.24 -7.24
CA ILE A 195 5.78 9.19 -6.99
C ILE A 195 5.17 7.90 -7.52
N GLY A 196 5.91 7.16 -8.33
CA GLY A 196 5.42 5.99 -9.06
C GLY A 196 6.51 4.93 -9.17
N TRP A 197 7.26 4.72 -8.09
CA TRP A 197 8.40 3.81 -8.08
C TRP A 197 7.96 2.40 -7.65
N ARG A 198 8.33 1.39 -8.46
CA ARG A 198 8.17 -0.05 -8.17
C ARG A 198 8.94 -0.55 -6.93
N ARG A 199 9.65 0.34 -6.23
CA ARG A 199 10.50 0.01 -5.07
C ARG A 199 10.58 1.20 -4.10
N PRO A 200 10.59 0.95 -2.78
CA PRO A 200 10.24 -0.27 -2.06
C PRO A 200 8.79 -0.21 -1.53
N GLN A 201 7.78 -0.55 -2.35
CA GLN A 201 6.36 -0.54 -1.96
C GLN A 201 5.77 -1.96 -2.01
N ALA A 202 4.80 -2.25 -1.14
CA ALA A 202 4.09 -3.55 -1.04
C ALA A 202 4.99 -4.79 -0.89
N TYR A 203 6.21 -4.63 -0.38
CA TYR A 203 7.14 -5.76 -0.18
C TYR A 203 6.60 -6.85 0.75
N PRO A 204 5.86 -6.54 1.85
CA PRO A 204 5.22 -7.58 2.65
C PRO A 204 4.26 -8.45 1.83
N LEU A 205 3.38 -7.84 1.04
CA LEU A 205 2.40 -8.53 0.20
C LEU A 205 3.07 -9.38 -0.88
N MET A 206 3.96 -8.79 -1.69
CA MET A 206 4.64 -9.53 -2.75
C MET A 206 5.50 -10.67 -2.19
N THR A 207 6.15 -10.48 -1.04
CA THR A 207 6.90 -11.56 -0.38
C THR A 207 5.98 -12.70 0.06
N GLN A 208 4.80 -12.38 0.58
CA GLN A 208 3.82 -13.35 1.05
C GLN A 208 3.28 -14.22 -0.09
N LEU A 209 2.92 -13.58 -1.21
CA LEU A 209 2.38 -14.24 -2.40
C LEU A 209 3.45 -15.07 -3.13
N VAL A 210 4.63 -14.48 -3.40
CA VAL A 210 5.71 -15.19 -4.09
C VAL A 210 6.18 -16.40 -3.30
N SER A 211 6.23 -16.32 -1.96
CA SER A 211 6.58 -17.48 -1.12
C SER A 211 5.57 -18.63 -1.21
N ARG A 212 4.34 -18.35 -1.66
CA ARG A 212 3.27 -19.32 -1.95
C ARG A 212 3.21 -19.73 -3.43
N GLY A 213 4.14 -19.26 -4.26
CA GLY A 213 4.23 -19.68 -5.66
C GLY A 213 3.63 -18.71 -6.67
N TRP A 214 3.13 -17.55 -6.24
CA TRP A 214 2.67 -16.50 -7.15
C TRP A 214 3.83 -15.86 -7.92
N VAL A 215 3.50 -15.27 -9.07
CA VAL A 215 4.34 -14.29 -9.76
C VAL A 215 3.79 -12.90 -9.45
N CYS A 216 4.61 -11.97 -8.97
CA CYS A 216 4.19 -10.58 -8.79
C CYS A 216 4.93 -9.65 -9.75
N VAL A 217 4.22 -8.72 -10.36
CA VAL A 217 4.75 -7.72 -11.28
C VAL A 217 4.66 -6.36 -10.59
N SER A 218 5.79 -5.77 -10.25
CA SER A 218 5.82 -4.44 -9.62
C SER A 218 6.21 -3.40 -10.66
N MET A 219 5.29 -2.50 -11.01
CA MET A 219 5.47 -1.55 -12.12
C MET A 219 5.86 -0.14 -11.64
N ASN A 220 6.58 0.59 -12.48
CA ASN A 220 6.59 2.06 -12.45
C ASN A 220 5.40 2.59 -13.27
N TYR A 221 5.11 3.90 -13.21
CA TYR A 221 4.29 4.59 -14.22
C TYR A 221 4.77 6.04 -14.37
N ARG A 222 4.34 6.73 -15.43
CA ARG A 222 4.56 8.16 -15.65
C ARG A 222 3.89 9.00 -14.55
N VAL A 223 4.64 9.91 -13.94
CA VAL A 223 4.19 10.69 -12.77
C VAL A 223 4.06 12.18 -13.03
N SER A 224 3.19 12.81 -12.26
CA SER A 224 2.98 14.25 -12.22
C SER A 224 4.08 14.98 -11.46
N PRO A 225 4.32 16.29 -11.72
CA PRO A 225 3.61 17.16 -12.66
C PRO A 225 4.13 17.09 -14.11
N LEU A 226 5.11 16.22 -14.39
CA LEU A 226 5.69 16.08 -15.74
C LEU A 226 4.74 15.37 -16.70
N HIS A 227 4.04 14.35 -16.22
CA HIS A 227 2.98 13.63 -16.92
C HIS A 227 1.66 13.81 -16.17
N THR A 228 0.61 14.18 -16.88
CA THR A 228 -0.69 14.51 -16.30
C THR A 228 -1.70 13.40 -16.53
N TRP A 229 -2.78 13.41 -15.76
CA TRP A 229 -3.92 12.55 -16.04
C TRP A 229 -4.34 12.65 -17.53
N PRO A 230 -4.64 11.54 -18.24
CA PRO A 230 -4.75 10.16 -17.78
C PRO A 230 -3.49 9.28 -17.96
N ASP A 231 -2.29 9.86 -18.12
CA ASP A 231 -1.06 9.09 -18.40
C ASP A 231 -0.81 7.94 -17.40
N HIS A 232 -1.17 8.14 -16.13
CA HIS A 232 -1.01 7.16 -15.06
C HIS A 232 -1.84 5.90 -15.28
N ILE A 233 -3.14 6.04 -15.58
CA ILE A 233 -4.03 4.89 -15.81
C ILE A 233 -3.72 4.21 -17.14
N VAL A 234 -3.36 4.98 -18.16
CA VAL A 234 -2.90 4.43 -19.45
C VAL A 234 -1.68 3.53 -19.26
N ASP A 235 -0.74 3.92 -18.40
CA ASP A 235 0.43 3.09 -18.09
C ASP A 235 0.08 1.82 -17.30
N VAL A 236 -0.92 1.86 -16.42
CA VAL A 236 -1.41 0.67 -15.70
C VAL A 236 -2.09 -0.30 -16.67
N LYS A 237 -2.95 0.21 -17.55
CA LYS A 237 -3.60 -0.59 -18.60
C LYS A 237 -2.58 -1.22 -19.55
N ARG A 238 -1.54 -0.46 -19.94
CA ARG A 238 -0.44 -0.99 -20.76
C ARG A 238 0.38 -2.05 -20.04
N ALA A 239 0.60 -1.91 -18.73
CA ALA A 239 1.25 -2.94 -17.94
C ALA A 239 0.41 -4.23 -17.86
N LEU A 240 -0.93 -4.11 -17.72
CA LEU A 240 -1.84 -5.27 -17.79
C LEU A 240 -1.77 -5.95 -19.14
N ALA A 241 -1.86 -5.21 -20.25
CA ALA A 241 -1.71 -5.76 -21.60
C ALA A 241 -0.38 -6.51 -21.77
N TRP A 242 0.73 -5.92 -21.31
CA TRP A 242 2.03 -6.58 -21.34
C TRP A 242 2.05 -7.86 -20.50
N VAL A 243 1.44 -7.85 -19.32
CA VAL A 243 1.33 -9.04 -18.46
C VAL A 243 0.56 -10.15 -19.19
N LYS A 244 -0.61 -9.84 -19.76
CA LYS A 244 -1.42 -10.80 -20.51
C LYS A 244 -0.66 -11.45 -21.67
N GLU A 245 0.14 -10.67 -22.37
CA GLU A 245 0.90 -11.16 -23.53
C GLU A 245 2.19 -11.91 -23.13
N ASN A 246 2.88 -11.50 -22.06
CA ASN A 246 4.28 -11.89 -21.83
C ASN A 246 4.52 -12.69 -20.54
N ILE A 247 3.61 -12.70 -19.57
CA ILE A 247 3.91 -13.23 -18.23
C ILE A 247 4.12 -14.75 -18.21
N ALA A 248 3.58 -15.47 -19.21
CA ALA A 248 3.80 -16.89 -19.42
C ALA A 248 5.29 -17.24 -19.50
N ALA A 249 6.13 -16.40 -20.15
CA ALA A 249 7.58 -16.60 -20.23
C ALA A 249 8.28 -16.50 -18.84
N TYR A 250 7.58 -16.02 -17.82
CA TYR A 250 8.05 -15.91 -16.45
C TYR A 250 7.41 -16.94 -15.50
N GLY A 251 6.62 -17.87 -16.05
CA GLY A 251 5.87 -18.87 -15.28
C GLY A 251 4.58 -18.37 -14.68
N GLY A 252 4.12 -17.18 -15.05
CA GLY A 252 2.81 -16.67 -14.63
C GLY A 252 1.69 -17.13 -15.58
N ASP A 253 0.47 -17.16 -15.08
CA ASP A 253 -0.74 -17.42 -15.84
C ASP A 253 -1.37 -16.10 -16.32
N PRO A 254 -1.41 -15.81 -17.63
CA PRO A 254 -2.08 -14.61 -18.15
C PRO A 254 -3.60 -14.64 -17.94
N ASP A 255 -4.20 -15.81 -17.70
CA ASP A 255 -5.64 -15.93 -17.49
C ASP A 255 -6.03 -15.67 -16.03
N PHE A 256 -5.06 -15.65 -15.11
CA PHE A 256 -5.27 -15.36 -13.69
C PHE A 256 -4.42 -14.18 -13.21
N VAL A 257 -4.88 -12.96 -13.51
CA VAL A 257 -4.20 -11.71 -13.15
C VAL A 257 -5.05 -10.91 -12.17
N ALA A 258 -4.59 -10.77 -10.94
CA ALA A 258 -5.14 -9.84 -9.95
C ALA A 258 -4.37 -8.51 -9.94
N ILE A 259 -4.98 -7.45 -9.43
CA ILE A 259 -4.34 -6.13 -9.31
C ILE A 259 -4.40 -5.60 -7.86
N SER A 260 -3.35 -4.93 -7.43
CA SER A 260 -3.25 -4.31 -6.10
C SER A 260 -2.49 -2.99 -6.15
N GLY A 261 -2.81 -2.07 -5.24
CA GLY A 261 -2.08 -0.81 -5.11
C GLY A 261 -2.44 -0.06 -3.84
N GLY A 262 -1.52 0.76 -3.34
CA GLY A 262 -1.73 1.63 -2.18
C GLY A 262 -1.97 3.08 -2.59
N SER A 263 -2.88 3.79 -1.94
CA SER A 263 -3.11 5.23 -2.14
C SER A 263 -3.48 5.55 -3.61
N ALA A 264 -2.72 6.39 -4.30
CA ALA A 264 -2.83 6.60 -5.76
C ALA A 264 -2.78 5.29 -6.57
N GLY A 265 -1.99 4.30 -6.14
CA GLY A 265 -1.99 2.98 -6.76
C GLY A 265 -3.28 2.20 -6.48
N GLY A 266 -3.90 2.39 -5.31
CA GLY A 266 -5.19 1.81 -4.97
C GLY A 266 -6.33 2.41 -5.79
N HIS A 267 -6.29 3.74 -6.00
CA HIS A 267 -7.13 4.44 -6.97
C HIS A 267 -7.01 3.85 -8.37
N LEU A 268 -5.78 3.77 -8.90
CA LEU A 268 -5.52 3.24 -10.25
C LEU A 268 -5.91 1.75 -10.38
N SER A 269 -5.70 0.96 -9.32
CA SER A 269 -6.07 -0.46 -9.31
C SER A 269 -7.58 -0.65 -9.35
N ALA A 270 -8.33 0.13 -8.55
CA ALA A 270 -9.79 0.09 -8.56
C ALA A 270 -10.35 0.56 -9.90
N LEU A 271 -9.83 1.67 -10.45
CA LEU A 271 -10.27 2.17 -11.75
C LEU A 271 -9.98 1.15 -12.86
N ALA A 272 -8.77 0.59 -12.90
CA ALA A 272 -8.40 -0.38 -13.94
C ALA A 272 -9.28 -1.63 -13.91
N ALA A 273 -9.66 -2.10 -12.71
CA ALA A 273 -10.52 -3.25 -12.52
C ALA A 273 -11.99 -3.01 -12.89
N LEU A 274 -12.47 -1.77 -12.73
CA LEU A 274 -13.85 -1.36 -13.06
C LEU A 274 -14.02 -0.88 -14.51
N THR A 275 -12.93 -0.78 -15.27
CA THR A 275 -12.95 -0.28 -16.66
C THR A 275 -12.25 -1.24 -17.62
N PRO A 276 -12.45 -2.57 -17.52
CA PRO A 276 -11.73 -3.52 -18.36
C PRO A 276 -11.94 -3.18 -19.84
N ASN A 277 -10.84 -3.11 -20.60
CA ASN A 277 -10.85 -2.83 -22.04
C ASN A 277 -11.48 -1.49 -22.45
N ASP A 278 -11.63 -0.52 -21.54
CA ASP A 278 -12.15 0.81 -21.89
C ASP A 278 -11.15 1.55 -22.80
N PRO A 279 -11.52 1.86 -24.07
CA PRO A 279 -10.62 2.51 -25.01
C PRO A 279 -10.17 3.90 -24.56
N LYS A 280 -10.96 4.58 -23.70
CA LYS A 280 -10.59 5.89 -23.12
C LYS A 280 -9.26 5.83 -22.36
N PHE A 281 -8.97 4.69 -21.75
CA PHE A 281 -7.75 4.45 -20.98
C PHE A 281 -6.72 3.58 -21.71
N GLN A 282 -6.94 3.28 -22.99
CA GLN A 282 -6.07 2.41 -23.80
C GLN A 282 -5.68 3.01 -25.16
N PRO A 283 -5.35 4.30 -25.26
CA PRO A 283 -5.04 4.91 -26.56
C PRO A 283 -3.83 4.22 -27.21
N GLY A 284 -4.04 3.71 -28.42
CA GLY A 284 -3.05 3.02 -29.25
C GLY A 284 -2.84 1.54 -28.91
N PHE A 285 -3.67 0.95 -28.05
CA PHE A 285 -3.69 -0.49 -27.74
C PHE A 285 -5.10 -0.94 -27.32
N GLU A 286 -6.12 -0.42 -28.02
CA GLU A 286 -7.54 -0.59 -27.71
C GLU A 286 -7.98 -2.06 -27.72
N GLU A 287 -7.38 -2.87 -28.60
CA GLU A 287 -7.69 -4.31 -28.74
C GLU A 287 -7.06 -5.20 -27.66
N ALA A 288 -6.19 -4.66 -26.79
CA ALA A 288 -5.52 -5.45 -25.78
C ALA A 288 -6.44 -5.76 -24.59
N ASP A 289 -6.39 -7.02 -24.12
CA ASP A 289 -7.05 -7.42 -22.87
C ASP A 289 -6.34 -6.79 -21.66
N THR A 290 -7.12 -6.04 -20.87
CA THR A 290 -6.70 -5.46 -19.59
C THR A 290 -7.62 -5.84 -18.44
N SER A 291 -8.43 -6.89 -18.62
CA SER A 291 -9.26 -7.45 -17.56
C SER A 291 -8.43 -8.09 -16.44
N VAL A 292 -8.97 -8.07 -15.23
CA VAL A 292 -8.39 -8.66 -14.03
C VAL A 292 -9.42 -9.50 -13.31
N VAL A 293 -8.99 -10.57 -12.65
CA VAL A 293 -9.88 -11.50 -11.94
C VAL A 293 -10.21 -11.07 -10.52
N ALA A 294 -9.44 -10.13 -9.96
CA ALA A 294 -9.65 -9.58 -8.62
C ALA A 294 -8.90 -8.26 -8.43
N ALA A 295 -9.40 -7.40 -7.53
CA ALA A 295 -8.78 -6.13 -7.18
C ALA A 295 -8.60 -5.96 -5.66
N VAL A 296 -7.42 -5.49 -5.25
CA VAL A 296 -7.07 -5.29 -3.84
C VAL A 296 -6.52 -3.88 -3.61
N PRO A 297 -7.37 -2.85 -3.61
CA PRO A 297 -6.95 -1.49 -3.35
C PRO A 297 -6.76 -1.26 -1.84
N PHE A 298 -5.59 -0.74 -1.48
CA PHE A 298 -5.22 -0.32 -0.14
C PHE A 298 -5.37 1.20 -0.02
N TYR A 299 -6.20 1.66 0.91
CA TYR A 299 -6.42 3.05 1.28
C TYR A 299 -6.50 3.97 0.06
N GLY A 300 -7.25 3.54 -0.96
CA GLY A 300 -7.36 4.21 -2.24
C GLY A 300 -8.18 5.51 -2.14
N ARG A 301 -8.09 6.31 -3.20
CA ARG A 301 -9.05 7.38 -3.46
C ARG A 301 -10.04 6.88 -4.51
N TYR A 302 -11.33 6.97 -4.24
CA TYR A 302 -12.36 6.43 -5.14
C TYR A 302 -13.20 7.52 -5.81
N GLU A 303 -13.07 8.76 -5.35
CA GLU A 303 -13.83 9.92 -5.82
C GLU A 303 -12.97 11.19 -5.85
N TRP A 304 -13.02 11.93 -6.97
CA TRP A 304 -12.21 13.15 -7.22
C TRP A 304 -13.06 14.42 -7.43
N TYR A 305 -14.40 14.35 -7.35
CA TYR A 305 -15.26 15.45 -7.80
C TYR A 305 -16.06 16.16 -6.69
N THR A 306 -16.19 15.61 -5.49
CA THR A 306 -16.92 16.30 -4.43
C THR A 306 -15.99 17.21 -3.63
N THR A 307 -16.48 18.36 -3.18
CA THR A 307 -15.73 19.33 -2.36
C THR A 307 -16.33 19.55 -0.97
N GLU A 308 -17.46 18.92 -0.67
CA GLU A 308 -18.34 19.27 0.46
C GLU A 308 -17.93 18.68 1.82
N ALA A 309 -16.97 17.73 1.84
CA ALA A 309 -16.46 17.14 3.07
C ALA A 309 -15.06 17.70 3.46
N PRO A 310 -14.71 17.69 4.77
CA PRO A 310 -13.42 18.19 5.23
C PRO A 310 -12.23 17.56 4.48
N GLY A 311 -11.43 18.40 3.84
CA GLY A 311 -10.25 17.98 3.09
C GLY A 311 -10.46 17.71 1.61
N ARG A 312 -11.70 17.54 1.15
CA ARG A 312 -11.97 17.27 -0.27
C ARG A 312 -11.64 18.47 -1.17
N ALA A 313 -12.02 19.69 -0.77
CA ALA A 313 -11.68 20.89 -1.55
C ALA A 313 -10.17 21.10 -1.72
N GLN A 314 -9.38 20.92 -0.65
CA GLN A 314 -7.93 21.03 -0.70
C GLN A 314 -7.31 19.92 -1.55
N PHE A 315 -7.90 18.72 -1.54
CA PHE A 315 -7.47 17.62 -2.38
C PHE A 315 -7.74 17.90 -3.87
N VAL A 316 -8.93 18.41 -4.21
CA VAL A 316 -9.25 18.85 -5.58
C VAL A 316 -8.28 19.95 -6.04
N ASP A 317 -7.91 20.88 -5.18
CA ASP A 317 -6.89 21.91 -5.48
C ASP A 317 -5.52 21.30 -5.81
N VAL A 318 -5.11 20.25 -5.10
CA VAL A 318 -3.88 19.49 -5.39
C VAL A 318 -3.98 18.78 -6.74
N LEU A 319 -5.11 18.12 -7.01
CA LEU A 319 -5.35 17.47 -8.30
C LEU A 319 -5.29 18.49 -9.45
N GLU A 320 -6.00 19.61 -9.31
CA GLU A 320 -6.06 20.69 -10.29
C GLU A 320 -4.68 21.25 -10.60
N LYS A 321 -3.85 21.51 -9.59
CA LYS A 321 -2.55 22.16 -9.79
C LYS A 321 -1.45 21.20 -10.25
N LEU A 322 -1.46 19.96 -9.77
CA LEU A 322 -0.32 19.07 -9.90
C LEU A 322 -0.60 17.85 -10.80
N VAL A 323 -1.81 17.28 -10.76
CA VAL A 323 -2.10 15.98 -11.40
C VAL A 323 -2.84 16.13 -12.72
N VAL A 324 -3.96 16.85 -12.70
CA VAL A 324 -4.83 17.08 -13.86
C VAL A 324 -4.38 18.30 -14.65
N LYS A 325 -3.88 19.35 -13.97
CA LYS A 325 -3.45 20.63 -14.58
C LYS A 325 -4.54 21.31 -15.42
N GLN A 326 -5.80 21.04 -15.09
CA GLN A 326 -6.99 21.68 -15.66
C GLN A 326 -7.97 22.02 -14.55
N LYS A 327 -8.64 23.17 -14.66
CA LYS A 327 -9.55 23.66 -13.61
C LYS A 327 -10.73 22.71 -13.42
N PHE A 328 -11.02 22.34 -12.17
CA PHE A 328 -12.16 21.50 -11.82
C PHE A 328 -13.49 22.14 -12.26
N SER A 329 -13.62 23.46 -12.10
CA SER A 329 -14.84 24.20 -12.44
C SER A 329 -15.19 24.21 -13.92
N THR A 330 -14.22 23.99 -14.82
CA THR A 330 -14.45 24.01 -16.28
C THR A 330 -14.20 22.67 -16.96
N HIS A 331 -13.57 21.71 -16.29
CA HIS A 331 -13.23 20.37 -16.83
C HIS A 331 -13.67 19.26 -15.87
N ARG A 332 -14.88 19.38 -15.32
CA ARG A 332 -15.41 18.45 -14.30
C ARG A 332 -15.48 17.00 -14.79
N ASP A 333 -15.73 16.80 -16.08
CA ASP A 333 -15.73 15.51 -16.76
C ASP A 333 -14.43 14.73 -16.55
N ILE A 334 -13.27 15.38 -16.58
CA ILE A 334 -11.97 14.72 -16.35
C ILE A 334 -11.89 14.09 -14.95
N TYR A 335 -12.42 14.78 -13.94
CA TYR A 335 -12.41 14.33 -12.54
C TYR A 335 -13.46 13.25 -12.29
N LEU A 336 -14.62 13.35 -12.95
CA LEU A 336 -15.63 12.30 -12.96
C LEU A 336 -15.05 11.03 -13.59
N ASP A 337 -14.42 11.15 -14.75
CA ASP A 337 -13.79 10.04 -15.47
C ASP A 337 -12.64 9.41 -14.70
N ALA A 338 -11.96 10.18 -13.86
CA ALA A 338 -10.91 9.68 -12.98
C ALA A 338 -11.45 8.99 -11.72
N SER A 339 -12.76 8.98 -11.43
CA SER A 339 -13.29 8.48 -10.17
C SER A 339 -13.78 7.03 -10.29
N PRO A 340 -13.11 6.02 -9.68
CA PRO A 340 -13.59 4.62 -9.67
C PRO A 340 -15.07 4.45 -9.33
N LEU A 341 -15.58 5.26 -8.40
CA LEU A 341 -16.98 5.23 -7.96
C LEU A 341 -17.98 5.39 -9.13
N ARG A 342 -17.59 6.10 -10.20
CA ARG A 342 -18.44 6.29 -11.40
C ARG A 342 -18.57 5.07 -12.28
N TYR A 343 -17.75 4.04 -12.05
CA TYR A 343 -17.66 2.84 -12.86
C TYR A 343 -18.05 1.59 -12.08
N VAL A 344 -18.67 1.70 -10.90
CA VAL A 344 -19.21 0.53 -10.21
C VAL A 344 -20.31 -0.12 -11.06
N HIS A 345 -20.26 -1.43 -11.22
CA HIS A 345 -21.21 -2.18 -12.04
C HIS A 345 -21.38 -3.63 -11.56
N ALA A 346 -22.44 -4.29 -12.02
CA ALA A 346 -22.82 -5.61 -11.53
C ALA A 346 -21.78 -6.70 -11.79
N ASP A 347 -21.09 -6.61 -12.93
CA ASP A 347 -20.07 -7.59 -13.33
C ASP A 347 -18.65 -7.22 -12.86
N ALA A 348 -18.51 -6.32 -11.87
CA ALA A 348 -17.20 -6.00 -11.30
C ALA A 348 -16.56 -7.28 -10.72
N PRO A 349 -15.22 -7.46 -10.86
CA PRO A 349 -14.54 -8.62 -10.27
C PRO A 349 -14.63 -8.58 -8.74
N PRO A 350 -14.30 -9.66 -8.03
CA PRO A 350 -14.15 -9.62 -6.58
C PRO A 350 -13.18 -8.52 -6.10
N PHE A 351 -13.59 -7.77 -5.07
CA PHE A 351 -12.76 -6.74 -4.43
C PHE A 351 -12.40 -7.12 -2.99
N PHE A 352 -11.18 -6.78 -2.57
CA PHE A 352 -10.83 -6.69 -1.16
C PHE A 352 -10.23 -5.31 -0.84
N VAL A 353 -11.03 -4.45 -0.23
CA VAL A 353 -10.65 -3.09 0.13
C VAL A 353 -10.10 -3.06 1.56
N LEU A 354 -8.95 -2.42 1.76
CA LEU A 354 -8.36 -2.26 3.10
C LEU A 354 -8.08 -0.79 3.40
N HIS A 355 -8.54 -0.27 4.53
CA HIS A 355 -8.32 1.14 4.89
C HIS A 355 -8.04 1.29 6.39
N GLY A 356 -7.19 2.24 6.77
CA GLY A 356 -6.88 2.51 8.18
C GLY A 356 -7.80 3.54 8.82
N THR A 357 -8.28 3.30 10.05
CA THR A 357 -9.16 4.25 10.77
C THR A 357 -8.47 5.56 11.12
N ASP A 358 -7.14 5.55 11.22
CA ASP A 358 -6.30 6.68 11.58
C ASP A 358 -5.55 7.26 10.37
N ASP A 359 -5.98 6.92 9.15
CA ASP A 359 -5.48 7.54 7.94
C ASP A 359 -5.66 9.07 7.97
N SER A 360 -4.54 9.78 8.06
CA SER A 360 -4.52 11.24 8.10
C SER A 360 -4.53 11.88 6.71
N LEU A 361 -4.28 11.13 5.63
CA LEU A 361 -4.23 11.65 4.26
C LEU A 361 -5.54 11.45 3.52
N ILE A 362 -6.09 10.23 3.58
CA ILE A 362 -7.34 9.87 2.92
C ILE A 362 -8.33 9.39 3.99
N PRO A 363 -9.40 10.15 4.26
CA PRO A 363 -10.39 9.75 5.24
C PRO A 363 -10.98 8.36 4.94
N VAL A 364 -11.13 7.54 5.99
CA VAL A 364 -11.69 6.19 5.88
C VAL A 364 -13.12 6.16 5.29
N ALA A 365 -13.86 7.26 5.40
CA ALA A 365 -15.19 7.41 4.79
C ALA A 365 -15.17 7.18 3.27
N GLU A 366 -14.07 7.52 2.58
CA GLU A 366 -13.92 7.29 1.14
C GLU A 366 -14.00 5.80 0.77
N ALA A 367 -13.40 4.93 1.59
CA ALA A 367 -13.49 3.48 1.36
C ALA A 367 -14.86 2.94 1.76
N ARG A 368 -15.49 3.48 2.80
CA ARG A 368 -16.85 3.07 3.21
C ARG A 368 -17.86 3.35 2.11
N GLU A 369 -17.89 4.57 1.59
CA GLU A 369 -18.77 4.99 0.49
C GLU A 369 -18.55 4.11 -0.75
N PHE A 370 -17.29 3.89 -1.15
CA PHE A 370 -16.98 3.03 -2.29
C PHE A 370 -17.41 1.57 -2.10
N VAL A 371 -17.17 0.99 -0.91
CA VAL A 371 -17.54 -0.38 -0.60
C VAL A 371 -19.05 -0.54 -0.54
N GLU A 372 -19.77 0.42 0.03
CA GLU A 372 -21.23 0.44 0.10
C GLU A 372 -21.82 0.44 -1.32
N GLU A 373 -21.46 1.42 -2.16
CA GLU A 373 -21.98 1.49 -3.53
C GLU A 373 -21.62 0.26 -4.36
N LEU A 374 -20.39 -0.26 -4.23
CA LEU A 374 -19.99 -1.45 -4.97
C LEU A 374 -20.73 -2.71 -4.51
N ARG A 375 -21.01 -2.86 -3.21
CA ARG A 375 -21.79 -3.98 -2.66
C ARG A 375 -23.25 -3.95 -3.09
N GLU A 376 -23.82 -2.76 -3.28
CA GLU A 376 -25.21 -2.62 -3.74
C GLU A 376 -25.41 -3.15 -5.16
N VAL A 377 -24.39 -3.03 -6.03
CA VAL A 377 -24.51 -3.36 -7.45
C VAL A 377 -23.81 -4.66 -7.85
N SER A 378 -22.65 -4.98 -7.25
CA SER A 378 -21.80 -6.09 -7.69
C SER A 378 -22.39 -7.45 -7.34
N LYS A 379 -22.30 -8.39 -8.28
CA LYS A 379 -22.59 -9.81 -8.04
C LYS A 379 -21.42 -10.55 -7.39
N SER A 380 -20.22 -9.98 -7.43
CA SER A 380 -19.01 -10.55 -6.86
C SER A 380 -18.82 -10.11 -5.40
N PRO A 381 -18.12 -10.90 -4.58
CA PRO A 381 -17.82 -10.50 -3.20
C PRO A 381 -16.99 -9.21 -3.12
N VAL A 382 -17.33 -8.36 -2.15
CA VAL A 382 -16.61 -7.11 -1.87
C VAL A 382 -16.17 -7.13 -0.40
N ALA A 383 -15.07 -7.83 -0.13
CA ALA A 383 -14.42 -7.86 1.18
C ALA A 383 -13.94 -6.46 1.59
N TYR A 384 -14.10 -6.12 2.86
CA TYR A 384 -13.66 -4.85 3.41
C TYR A 384 -13.06 -5.02 4.80
N ALA A 385 -11.88 -4.46 5.02
CA ALA A 385 -11.21 -4.44 6.31
C ALA A 385 -10.81 -3.03 6.71
N GLU A 386 -11.51 -2.50 7.72
CA GLU A 386 -11.21 -1.21 8.32
C GLU A 386 -10.27 -1.36 9.52
N LEU A 387 -8.96 -1.23 9.28
CA LEU A 387 -7.93 -1.55 10.25
C LEU A 387 -7.84 -0.52 11.39
N PRO A 388 -8.11 -0.91 12.64
CA PRO A 388 -8.03 0.01 13.78
C PRO A 388 -6.61 0.52 13.99
N TYR A 389 -6.50 1.83 14.22
CA TYR A 389 -5.26 2.56 14.48
C TYR A 389 -4.23 2.50 13.36
N ALA A 390 -4.61 2.00 12.18
CA ALA A 390 -3.73 1.98 11.03
C ALA A 390 -3.69 3.37 10.42
N GLN A 391 -2.47 3.86 10.18
CA GLN A 391 -2.20 5.09 9.46
C GLN A 391 -2.21 4.81 7.95
N HIS A 392 -2.18 5.86 7.12
CA HIS A 392 -1.90 5.73 5.70
C HIS A 392 -0.62 4.91 5.46
N ALA A 393 -0.55 4.16 4.36
CA ALA A 393 0.64 3.39 3.99
C ALA A 393 1.12 2.35 5.04
N PHE A 394 0.19 1.76 5.79
CA PHE A 394 0.50 0.77 6.84
C PHE A 394 1.18 -0.52 6.34
N ASP A 395 1.11 -0.81 5.04
CA ASP A 395 1.62 -2.02 4.39
C ASP A 395 3.05 -1.88 3.83
N ILE A 396 3.64 -0.69 3.84
CA ILE A 396 4.98 -0.49 3.24
C ILE A 396 6.08 -1.12 4.11
N PHE A 397 5.96 -1.01 5.43
CA PHE A 397 6.93 -1.60 6.35
C PHE A 397 6.60 -3.07 6.62
N GLY A 398 7.61 -3.89 6.93
CA GLY A 398 7.40 -5.25 7.46
C GLY A 398 6.91 -5.24 8.91
N SER A 399 5.80 -4.55 9.18
CA SER A 399 5.14 -4.51 10.49
C SER A 399 4.28 -5.77 10.71
N PRO A 400 3.94 -6.12 11.96
CA PRO A 400 2.97 -7.19 12.21
C PRO A 400 1.64 -6.98 11.48
N ARG A 401 1.13 -5.74 11.48
CA ARG A 401 -0.08 -5.36 10.76
C ARG A 401 0.05 -5.60 9.26
N ALA A 402 1.14 -5.17 8.64
CA ALA A 402 1.38 -5.38 7.21
C ALA A 402 1.45 -6.87 6.85
N HIS A 403 2.06 -7.69 7.71
CA HIS A 403 2.12 -9.13 7.50
C HIS A 403 0.76 -9.81 7.65
N LEU A 404 -0.06 -9.39 8.61
CA LEU A 404 -1.44 -9.87 8.76
C LEU A 404 -2.30 -9.47 7.56
N ALA A 405 -2.20 -8.21 7.11
CA ALA A 405 -2.91 -7.73 5.92
C ALA A 405 -2.47 -8.50 4.66
N ALA A 406 -1.16 -8.71 4.48
CA ALA A 406 -0.64 -9.52 3.37
C ALA A 406 -1.15 -10.97 3.41
N ASP A 407 -1.27 -11.57 4.58
CA ASP A 407 -1.83 -12.91 4.75
C ASP A 407 -3.32 -12.96 4.40
N ALA A 408 -4.11 -12.01 4.90
CA ALA A 408 -5.52 -11.89 4.58
C ALA A 408 -5.75 -11.71 3.06
N VAL A 409 -4.98 -10.84 2.41
CA VAL A 409 -5.03 -10.68 0.95
C VAL A 409 -4.64 -11.96 0.23
N SER A 410 -3.59 -12.66 0.71
CA SER A 410 -3.21 -13.94 0.14
C SER A 410 -4.33 -14.97 0.24
N ARG A 411 -5.10 -15.00 1.33
CA ARG A 411 -6.25 -15.90 1.50
C ARG A 411 -7.41 -15.51 0.59
N PHE A 412 -7.77 -14.23 0.51
CA PHE A 412 -8.76 -13.72 -0.43
C PHE A 412 -8.45 -14.11 -1.87
N LEU A 413 -7.22 -13.82 -2.33
CA LEU A 413 -6.81 -14.14 -3.69
C LEU A 413 -6.72 -15.64 -3.96
N SER A 414 -6.36 -16.42 -2.95
CA SER A 414 -6.38 -17.89 -3.02
C SER A 414 -7.80 -18.42 -3.13
N TRP A 415 -8.76 -17.81 -2.43
CA TRP A 415 -10.18 -18.13 -2.55
C TRP A 415 -10.68 -17.85 -3.97
N VAL A 416 -10.40 -16.66 -4.52
CA VAL A 416 -10.76 -16.32 -5.92
C VAL A 416 -10.17 -17.34 -6.90
N TYR A 417 -8.94 -17.80 -6.67
CA TYR A 417 -8.30 -18.81 -7.51
C TYR A 417 -9.00 -20.16 -7.49
N VAL A 418 -9.54 -20.58 -6.34
CA VAL A 418 -10.22 -21.87 -6.19
C VAL A 418 -11.66 -21.80 -6.70
N THR A 419 -12.35 -20.68 -6.50
CA THR A 419 -13.76 -20.52 -6.90
C THR A 419 -13.94 -20.09 -8.35
N ASN A 420 -12.93 -19.45 -8.94
CA ASN A 420 -12.92 -19.07 -10.34
C ASN A 420 -11.59 -19.50 -11.00
N PRO A 421 -11.33 -20.82 -11.11
CA PRO A 421 -10.09 -21.30 -11.69
C PRO A 421 -10.01 -20.92 -13.17
N PRO A 422 -8.81 -20.57 -13.68
CA PRO A 422 -8.62 -20.30 -15.10
C PRO A 422 -9.03 -21.53 -15.92
N PRO A 423 -9.54 -21.35 -17.17
CA PRO A 423 -9.98 -22.46 -17.99
C PRO A 423 -8.90 -23.53 -18.09
N SER A 424 -9.21 -24.76 -17.64
CA SER A 424 -8.29 -25.88 -17.82
C SER A 424 -8.23 -26.18 -19.31
N HIS A 425 -7.20 -25.71 -20.02
CA HIS A 425 -6.87 -26.29 -21.31
C HIS A 425 -6.41 -27.72 -21.03
N GLY A 426 -7.35 -28.65 -21.26
CA GLY A 426 -7.15 -30.07 -21.05
C GLY A 426 -5.83 -30.52 -21.66
N LYS A 427 -5.16 -31.44 -20.96
CA LYS A 427 -4.11 -32.27 -21.54
C LYS A 427 -4.59 -32.72 -22.92
N ARG A 428 -4.02 -32.16 -23.98
CA ARG A 428 -3.99 -32.77 -25.30
C ARG A 428 -2.62 -33.40 -25.47
#